data_AF-A0A133V5C7-F1
#
_entry.id   AF-A0A133V5C7-F1
#
_cell.length_a   1.000
_cell.length_b   1.000
_cell.length_c   1.000
_cell.angle_alpha   90.00
_cell.angle_beta   90.00
_cell.angle_gamma   90.00
#
_symmetry.space_group_name_H-M   'P 1'
#
loop_
_entity.id
_entity.type
_entity.pdbx_description
1 polymer ?
#
loop_
_entity_poly.entity_id
_entity_poly.type
_entity_poly.pdbx_seq_one_letter_code
_entity_poly.pdbx_strand_id
1 'polypeptide(L)'
;MVTERQKRMFESRRKDLDPRFEELREILLRIGGDEVILLPEQDLEKLIEEGRVFDGEVKRIESPSSRCHQNVADIYLSDGFEGDICTGWGLTHHDGLWRQHSWLLSSEKAIIETTVPRDEYYGVVLEGKDLVLFLYLNASSSKNLSGGE
;
A
#
# COMPACT_ATOMS: atom_id res chain seq x y z
N MET A 1 -3.54 -15.89 -12.67
CA MET A 1 -4.61 -15.88 -13.69
C MET A 1 -5.99 -15.76 -13.08
N VAL A 2 -6.60 -14.60 -13.31
CA VAL A 2 -7.94 -14.22 -12.84
C VAL A 2 -9.04 -14.83 -13.71
N THR A 3 -10.08 -15.39 -13.09
CA THR A 3 -11.23 -15.98 -13.79
C THR A 3 -12.23 -14.94 -14.28
N GLU A 4 -13.04 -15.28 -15.30
CA GLU A 4 -14.13 -14.41 -15.80
C GLU A 4 -15.16 -14.01 -14.73
N ARG A 5 -15.39 -14.89 -13.74
CA ARG A 5 -16.27 -14.57 -12.60
C ARG A 5 -15.67 -13.49 -11.72
N GLN A 6 -14.35 -13.55 -11.47
CA GLN A 6 -13.64 -12.54 -10.69
C GLN A 6 -13.59 -11.20 -11.43
N LYS A 7 -13.34 -11.20 -12.74
CA LYS A 7 -13.38 -9.99 -13.58
C LYS A 7 -14.70 -9.22 -13.44
N ARG A 8 -15.84 -9.91 -13.56
CA ARG A 8 -17.18 -9.30 -13.37
C ARG A 8 -17.38 -8.73 -11.96
N MET A 9 -16.86 -9.41 -10.94
CA MET A 9 -16.93 -8.91 -9.56
C MET A 9 -16.11 -7.64 -9.37
N PHE A 10 -14.91 -7.59 -9.94
CA PHE A 10 -14.06 -6.40 -9.89
C PHE A 10 -14.68 -5.23 -10.63
N GLU A 11 -15.19 -5.47 -11.84
CA GLU A 11 -15.87 -4.45 -12.64
C GLU A 11 -17.07 -3.82 -11.91
N SER A 12 -17.87 -4.63 -11.21
CA SER A 12 -18.98 -4.11 -10.42
C SER A 12 -18.52 -3.18 -9.29
N ARG A 13 -17.37 -3.44 -8.67
CA ARG A 13 -16.84 -2.61 -7.57
C ARG A 13 -16.21 -1.31 -8.06
N ARG A 14 -15.80 -1.25 -9.33
CA ARG A 14 -15.21 -0.04 -9.94
C ARG A 14 -16.21 1.08 -10.18
N LYS A 15 -17.48 0.74 -10.40
CA LYS A 15 -18.51 1.73 -10.76
C LYS A 15 -18.70 2.82 -9.71
N ASP A 16 -18.35 2.54 -8.47
CA ASP A 16 -18.50 3.45 -7.33
C ASP A 16 -17.19 4.15 -6.94
N LEU A 17 -16.10 3.91 -7.68
CA LEU A 17 -14.78 4.50 -7.42
C LEU A 17 -14.56 5.77 -8.25
N ASP A 18 -13.64 6.62 -7.77
CA ASP A 18 -13.13 7.77 -8.53
C ASP A 18 -12.65 7.30 -9.92
N PRO A 19 -13.12 7.90 -11.03
CA PRO A 19 -12.71 7.51 -12.37
C PRO A 19 -11.19 7.50 -12.60
N ARG A 20 -10.44 8.32 -11.86
CA ARG A 20 -8.96 8.38 -11.93
C ARG A 20 -8.30 7.05 -11.54
N PHE A 21 -9.00 6.14 -10.87
CA PHE A 21 -8.49 4.80 -10.60
C PHE A 21 -8.17 3.99 -11.86
N GLU A 22 -8.81 4.29 -13.01
CA GLU A 22 -8.44 3.61 -14.25
C GLU A 22 -7.04 4.04 -14.72
N GLU A 23 -6.64 5.29 -14.48
CA GLU A 23 -5.29 5.76 -14.79
C GLU A 23 -4.24 5.03 -13.95
N LEU A 24 -4.47 4.94 -12.62
CA LEU A 24 -3.61 4.16 -11.74
C LEU A 24 -3.56 2.67 -12.16
N ARG A 25 -4.71 2.10 -12.52
CA ARG A 25 -4.79 0.72 -12.99
C ARG A 25 -3.97 0.50 -14.25
N GLU A 26 -4.06 1.41 -15.22
CA GLU A 26 -3.23 1.34 -16.43
C GLU A 26 -1.74 1.40 -16.12
N ILE A 27 -1.32 2.27 -15.19
CA ILE A 27 0.08 2.37 -14.76
C ILE A 27 0.55 1.03 -14.19
N LEU A 28 -0.18 0.47 -13.23
CA LEU A 28 0.17 -0.79 -12.56
C LEU A 28 0.25 -1.96 -13.55
N LEU A 29 -0.72 -2.05 -14.48
CA LEU A 29 -0.76 -3.14 -15.46
C LEU A 29 0.30 -3.00 -16.55
N ARG A 30 0.83 -1.79 -16.82
CA ARG A 30 2.00 -1.61 -17.69
C ARG A 30 3.28 -2.14 -17.07
N ILE A 31 3.38 -2.13 -15.73
CA ILE A 31 4.50 -2.74 -15.00
C ILE A 31 4.38 -4.27 -15.06
N GLY A 32 3.18 -4.80 -14.81
CA GLY A 32 2.90 -6.22 -14.97
C GLY A 32 1.61 -6.65 -14.27
N GLY A 33 1.44 -7.97 -14.14
CA GLY A 33 0.25 -8.56 -13.53
C GLY A 33 -0.96 -8.66 -14.47
N ASP A 34 -2.03 -9.23 -13.93
CA ASP A 34 -3.28 -9.53 -14.64
C ASP A 34 -4.39 -8.54 -14.27
N GLU A 35 -4.45 -8.10 -13.00
CA GLU A 35 -5.52 -7.25 -12.51
C GLU A 35 -5.15 -6.47 -11.24
N VAL A 36 -5.84 -5.36 -11.00
CA VAL A 36 -5.69 -4.52 -9.82
C VAL A 36 -6.93 -4.64 -8.93
N ILE A 37 -6.69 -4.98 -7.66
CA ILE A 37 -7.71 -4.90 -6.62
C ILE A 37 -7.84 -3.43 -6.19
N LEU A 38 -8.83 -2.76 -6.77
CA LEU A 38 -9.11 -1.36 -6.47
C LEU A 38 -9.94 -1.25 -5.18
N LEU A 39 -9.42 -0.46 -4.25
CA LEU A 39 -10.04 -0.05 -3.00
C LEU A 39 -9.94 1.49 -2.93
N PRO A 40 -10.80 2.17 -2.16
CA PRO A 40 -10.65 3.60 -1.93
C PRO A 40 -9.24 3.97 -1.47
N GLU A 41 -8.71 5.03 -2.04
CA GLU A 41 -7.33 5.49 -1.84
C GLU A 41 -7.35 7.01 -1.74
N GLN A 42 -6.84 7.52 -0.62
CA GLN A 42 -6.80 8.95 -0.35
C GLN A 42 -5.65 9.62 -1.11
N ASP A 43 -4.58 8.88 -1.39
CA ASP A 43 -3.36 9.38 -2.03
C ASP A 43 -3.39 9.18 -3.57
N LEU A 44 -4.58 8.94 -4.15
CA LEU A 44 -4.75 8.50 -5.55
C LEU A 44 -4.08 9.43 -6.57
N GLU A 45 -4.28 10.74 -6.43
CA GLU A 45 -3.70 11.75 -7.33
C GLU A 45 -2.17 11.71 -7.26
N LYS A 46 -1.61 11.66 -6.05
CA LYS A 46 -0.17 11.56 -5.83
C LYS A 46 0.42 10.26 -6.40
N LEU A 47 -0.30 9.14 -6.27
CA LEU A 47 0.11 7.86 -6.84
C LEU A 47 0.14 7.85 -8.37
N ILE A 48 -0.74 8.62 -9.02
CA ILE A 48 -0.75 8.78 -10.47
C ILE A 48 0.38 9.71 -10.91
N GLU A 49 0.59 10.82 -10.21
CA GLU A 49 1.53 11.87 -10.63
C GLU A 49 2.99 11.60 -10.22
N GLU A 50 3.21 11.05 -9.03
CA GLU A 50 4.52 10.92 -8.38
C GLU A 50 4.91 9.46 -8.11
N GLY A 51 4.01 8.52 -8.38
CA GLY A 51 4.23 7.12 -8.08
C GLY A 51 5.42 6.53 -8.85
N ARG A 52 6.12 5.62 -8.18
CA ARG A 52 7.29 4.92 -8.75
C ARG A 52 7.38 3.49 -8.27
N VAL A 53 8.10 2.68 -9.04
CA VAL A 53 8.54 1.35 -8.60
C VAL A 53 9.62 1.52 -7.53
N PHE A 54 9.53 0.72 -6.47
CA PHE A 54 10.55 0.61 -5.44
C PHE A 54 11.29 -0.70 -5.64
N ASP A 55 12.56 -0.57 -6.00
CA ASP A 55 13.50 -1.67 -6.10
C ASP A 55 14.38 -1.71 -4.84
N GLY A 56 14.79 -2.91 -4.42
CA GLY A 56 15.70 -3.07 -3.30
C GLY A 56 15.61 -4.44 -2.64
N GLU A 57 16.46 -4.66 -1.64
CA GLU A 57 16.35 -5.84 -0.79
C GLU A 57 15.03 -5.79 0.00
N VAL A 58 14.24 -6.86 -0.08
CA VAL A 58 13.01 -6.99 0.70
C VAL A 58 13.30 -7.76 1.99
N LYS A 59 13.20 -7.09 3.12
CA LYS A 59 13.32 -7.68 4.46
C LYS A 59 11.94 -7.80 5.08
N ARG A 60 11.60 -9.00 5.57
CA ARG A 60 10.33 -9.23 6.26
C ARG A 60 10.52 -9.11 7.76
N ILE A 61 9.74 -8.25 8.40
CA ILE A 61 9.55 -8.25 9.85
C ILE A 61 8.24 -8.97 10.15
N GLU A 62 8.28 -9.94 11.05
CA GLU A 62 7.08 -10.68 11.43
C GLU A 62 6.14 -9.76 12.20
N SER A 63 4.89 -9.65 11.74
CA SER A 63 3.84 -8.84 12.35
C SER A 63 2.47 -9.45 12.02
N PRO A 64 1.39 -9.05 12.71
CA PRO A 64 0.06 -9.57 12.44
C PRO A 64 -0.33 -9.45 10.96
N SER A 65 -0.79 -10.55 10.39
CA SER A 65 -1.20 -10.62 8.98
C SER A 65 -2.36 -9.67 8.67
N SER A 66 -2.39 -9.15 7.44
CA SER A 66 -3.49 -8.31 6.92
C SER A 66 -3.68 -6.98 7.66
N ARG A 67 -2.63 -6.47 8.32
CA ARG A 67 -2.62 -5.17 9.00
C ARG A 67 -1.45 -4.29 8.56
N CYS A 68 -1.07 -4.35 7.27
CA CYS A 68 0.12 -3.66 6.75
C CYS A 68 0.18 -2.17 7.13
N HIS A 69 -0.89 -1.41 6.92
CA HIS A 69 -0.92 0.01 7.29
C HIS A 69 -0.69 0.26 8.78
N GLN A 70 -1.35 -0.50 9.66
CA GLN A 70 -1.19 -0.39 11.11
C GLN A 70 0.21 -0.83 11.57
N ASN A 71 0.71 -1.97 11.07
CA ASN A 71 2.03 -2.48 11.42
C ASN A 71 3.13 -1.48 11.02
N VAL A 72 3.05 -0.93 9.81
CA VAL A 72 3.99 0.08 9.30
C VAL A 72 3.93 1.35 10.14
N ALA A 73 2.73 1.85 10.47
CA ALA A 73 2.58 3.01 11.34
C ALA A 73 3.16 2.79 12.75
N ASP A 74 2.90 1.62 13.36
CA ASP A 74 3.37 1.29 14.70
C ASP A 74 4.89 1.11 14.76
N ILE A 75 5.51 0.50 13.73
CA ILE A 75 6.96 0.37 13.64
C ILE A 75 7.61 1.73 13.37
N TYR A 76 7.05 2.55 12.49
CA TYR A 76 7.57 3.89 12.22
C TYR A 76 7.61 4.76 13.48
N LEU A 77 6.61 4.62 14.35
CA LEU A 77 6.51 5.33 15.63
C LEU A 77 7.33 4.70 16.76
N SER A 78 7.93 3.52 16.54
CA SER A 78 8.75 2.86 17.55
C SER A 78 10.10 3.56 17.71
N ASP A 79 10.62 3.57 18.93
CA ASP A 79 11.92 4.16 19.22
C ASP A 79 13.03 3.50 18.37
N GLY A 80 13.74 4.32 17.60
CA GLY A 80 14.93 3.90 16.86
C GLY A 80 14.68 3.41 15.42
N PHE A 81 13.45 3.48 14.89
CA PHE A 81 13.25 3.29 13.46
C PHE A 81 13.71 4.54 12.68
N GLU A 82 14.60 4.35 11.72
CA GLU A 82 15.06 5.38 10.79
C GLU A 82 14.70 4.98 9.35
N GLY A 83 13.82 5.76 8.74
CA GLY A 83 13.34 5.51 7.39
C GLY A 83 12.04 6.25 7.11
N ASP A 84 11.35 5.82 6.06
CA ASP A 84 10.13 6.45 5.56
C ASP A 84 8.97 5.44 5.49
N ILE A 85 7.73 5.94 5.50
CA ILE A 85 6.55 5.15 5.15
C ILE A 85 6.28 5.31 3.67
N CYS A 86 6.00 4.20 2.99
CA CYS A 86 5.47 4.18 1.65
C CYS A 86 4.04 3.62 1.64
N THR A 87 3.20 4.15 0.74
CA THR A 87 1.87 3.61 0.45
C THR A 87 1.70 3.42 -1.06
N GLY A 88 0.93 2.41 -1.46
CA GLY A 88 0.70 2.09 -2.86
C GLY A 88 0.17 0.68 -3.07
N TRP A 89 0.69 -0.01 -4.08
CA TRP A 89 0.27 -1.36 -4.46
C TRP A 89 1.46 -2.32 -4.51
N GLY A 90 1.21 -3.54 -4.05
CA GLY A 90 2.15 -4.66 -4.18
C GLY A 90 1.62 -5.72 -5.15
N LEU A 91 2.46 -6.18 -6.08
CA LEU A 91 2.14 -7.26 -7.02
C LEU A 91 2.50 -8.62 -6.41
N THR A 92 1.68 -9.62 -6.68
CA THR A 92 2.07 -11.02 -6.48
C THR A 92 2.00 -11.74 -7.83
N HIS A 93 3.12 -12.12 -8.41
CA HIS A 93 3.19 -12.71 -9.75
C HIS A 93 2.45 -14.04 -9.84
N HIS A 94 2.47 -14.84 -8.77
CA HIS A 94 1.81 -16.15 -8.77
C HIS A 94 0.30 -16.05 -9.07
N ASP A 95 -0.38 -15.02 -8.55
CA ASP A 95 -1.81 -14.81 -8.83
C ASP A 95 -2.09 -13.68 -9.84
N GLY A 96 -1.10 -12.82 -10.11
CA GLY A 96 -1.17 -11.70 -11.04
C GLY A 96 -1.90 -10.50 -10.46
N LEU A 97 -2.08 -10.41 -9.14
CA LEU A 97 -2.92 -9.38 -8.53
C LEU A 97 -2.10 -8.29 -7.83
N TRP A 98 -2.37 -7.04 -8.21
CA TRP A 98 -1.94 -5.87 -7.45
C TRP A 98 -2.91 -5.62 -6.31
N ARG A 99 -2.38 -5.35 -5.11
CA ARG A 99 -3.18 -5.08 -3.90
C ARG A 99 -2.68 -3.83 -3.21
N GLN A 100 -3.61 -3.00 -2.72
CA GLN A 100 -3.28 -1.87 -1.85
C GLN A 100 -2.41 -2.35 -0.69
N HIS A 101 -1.36 -1.59 -0.40
CA HIS A 101 -0.31 -2.01 0.49
C HIS A 101 0.47 -0.81 1.03
N SER A 102 1.12 -1.02 2.17
CA SER A 102 2.08 -0.09 2.74
C SER A 102 3.27 -0.85 3.28
N TRP A 103 4.45 -0.24 3.19
CA TRP A 103 5.73 -0.80 3.64
C TRP A 103 6.59 0.33 4.20
N LEU A 104 7.65 -0.02 4.93
CA LEU A 104 8.66 0.95 5.29
C LEU A 104 9.81 0.90 4.29
N LEU A 105 10.47 2.04 4.11
CA LEU A 105 11.72 2.15 3.39
C LEU A 105 12.80 2.52 4.39
N SER A 106 13.79 1.65 4.62
CA SER A 106 14.87 1.97 5.54
C SER A 106 15.76 3.10 4.99
N SER A 107 16.59 3.70 5.87
CA SER A 107 17.64 4.64 5.46
C SER A 107 18.60 4.05 4.40
N GLU A 108 18.83 2.74 4.42
CA GLU A 108 19.62 1.99 3.44
C GLU A 108 18.83 1.61 2.17
N LYS A 109 17.59 2.10 2.02
CA LYS A 109 16.69 1.82 0.87
C LYS A 109 16.27 0.36 0.74
N ALA A 110 16.29 -0.41 1.83
CA ALA A 110 15.65 -1.72 1.88
C ALA A 110 14.15 -1.57 2.10
N ILE A 111 13.36 -2.41 1.43
CA ILE A 111 11.91 -2.50 1.64
C ILE A 111 11.68 -3.37 2.87
N ILE A 112 11.01 -2.82 3.87
CA ILE A 112 10.63 -3.55 5.07
C ILE A 112 9.15 -3.94 4.97
N GLU A 113 8.91 -5.21 4.71
CA GLU A 113 7.59 -5.82 4.61
C GLU A 113 7.13 -6.34 5.96
N THR A 114 5.88 -6.04 6.34
CA THR A 114 5.31 -6.47 7.63
C THR A 114 4.30 -7.62 7.50
N THR A 115 3.90 -7.96 6.27
CA THR A 115 2.90 -8.99 6.01
C THR A 115 3.48 -10.12 5.16
N VAL A 116 3.32 -10.07 3.84
CA VAL A 116 3.78 -11.07 2.90
C VAL A 116 4.57 -10.32 1.82
N PRO A 117 5.84 -10.70 1.58
CA PRO A 117 6.64 -10.09 0.51
C PRO A 117 5.90 -10.10 -0.82
N ARG A 118 6.04 -9.01 -1.55
CA ARG A 118 5.50 -8.81 -2.89
C ARG A 118 6.64 -8.92 -3.89
N ASP A 119 6.28 -9.26 -5.11
CA ASP A 119 7.27 -9.35 -6.19
C ASP A 119 7.61 -7.97 -6.73
N GLU A 120 6.64 -7.04 -6.76
CA GLU A 120 6.83 -5.64 -7.15
C GLU A 120 6.12 -4.72 -6.16
N TYR A 121 6.66 -3.52 -5.98
CA TYR A 121 6.11 -2.46 -5.13
C TYR A 121 6.03 -1.16 -5.93
N TYR A 122 4.83 -0.63 -6.13
CA TYR A 122 4.62 0.68 -6.76
C TYR A 122 3.92 1.60 -5.78
N GLY A 123 4.44 2.80 -5.55
CA GLY A 123 3.81 3.73 -4.62
C GLY A 123 4.48 5.08 -4.53
N VAL A 124 4.23 5.75 -3.41
CA VAL A 124 4.82 7.05 -3.05
C VAL A 124 5.38 7.01 -1.64
N VAL A 125 6.36 7.88 -1.38
CA VAL A 125 6.83 8.13 -0.01
C VAL A 125 5.88 9.15 0.64
N LEU A 126 5.45 8.86 1.87
CA LEU A 126 4.60 9.75 2.63
C LEU A 126 5.45 10.77 3.39
N GLU A 127 5.13 12.05 3.19
CA GLU A 127 5.84 13.18 3.80
C GLU A 127 4.83 14.20 4.32
N GLY A 128 5.28 15.09 5.21
CA GLY A 128 4.49 16.24 5.67
C GLY A 128 3.11 15.85 6.21
N LYS A 129 2.05 16.43 5.61
CA LYS A 129 0.67 16.22 6.05
C LYS A 129 0.17 14.80 5.77
N ASP A 130 0.59 14.20 4.66
CA ASP A 130 0.14 12.85 4.25
C ASP A 130 0.64 11.81 5.24
N LEU A 131 1.92 11.93 5.66
CA LEU A 131 2.51 11.11 6.71
C LEU A 131 1.74 11.25 8.04
N VAL A 132 1.48 12.48 8.47
CA VAL A 132 0.74 12.75 9.72
C VAL A 132 -0.67 12.14 9.67
N LEU A 133 -1.37 12.31 8.54
CA LEU A 133 -2.71 11.76 8.36
C LEU A 133 -2.68 10.22 8.36
N PHE A 134 -1.73 9.61 7.66
CA PHE A 134 -1.56 8.16 7.63
C PHE A 134 -1.34 7.60 9.04
N LEU A 135 -0.44 8.21 9.81
CA LEU A 135 -0.17 7.81 11.19
C LEU A 135 -1.41 7.98 12.09
N TYR A 136 -2.11 9.10 11.96
CA TYR A 136 -3.34 9.36 12.72
C TYR A 136 -4.41 8.29 12.46
N LEU A 137 -4.60 7.89 11.20
CA LEU A 137 -5.64 6.90 10.83
C LEU A 137 -5.26 5.46 11.17
N ASN A 138 -3.97 5.11 11.16
CA ASN A 138 -3.54 3.71 11.16
C ASN A 138 -2.84 3.25 12.45
N ALA A 139 -2.13 4.14 13.15
CA ALA A 139 -1.38 3.77 14.35
C ALA A 139 -2.34 3.26 15.44
N SER A 140 -1.90 2.23 16.17
CA SER A 140 -2.65 1.67 17.30
C SER A 140 -2.84 2.67 18.44
N SER A 141 -1.86 3.55 18.66
CA SER A 141 -1.90 4.62 19.67
C SER A 141 -2.99 5.65 19.41
N SER A 142 -3.31 5.96 18.15
CA SER A 142 -4.36 6.91 17.76
C SER A 142 -5.76 6.43 18.15
N LYS A 143 -5.98 5.11 18.20
CA LYS A 143 -7.26 4.51 18.58
C LYS A 143 -7.56 4.61 20.10
N ASN A 144 -6.55 4.89 20.91
CA ASN A 144 -6.72 5.12 22.35
C ASN A 144 -7.24 6.52 22.69
N LEU A 145 -7.23 7.46 21.73
CA LEU A 145 -7.74 8.82 21.92
C LEU A 145 -9.25 8.95 21.69
N SER A 146 -9.90 7.93 21.09
CA SER A 146 -11.34 7.90 20.82
C SER A 146 -12.14 7.04 21.80
N GLY A 147 -11.51 6.49 22.84
CA GLY A 147 -12.12 5.56 23.81
C GLY A 147 -12.44 6.17 25.18
N GLY A 148 -12.47 7.49 25.30
CA GLY A 148 -12.88 8.21 26.51
C GLY A 148 -14.26 8.83 26.35
N GLU A 149 -15.30 8.02 26.51
CA GLU A 149 -16.64 8.48 26.96
C GLU A 149 -16.81 8.14 28.44
#